data_AF-A0A7J2KVJ4-F1
#
_entry.id   AF-A0A7J2KVJ4-F1
#
_cell.length_a   1.000
_cell.length_b   1.000
_cell.length_c   1.000
_cell.angle_alpha   90.00
_cell.angle_beta   90.00
_cell.angle_gamma   90.00
#
_symmetry.space_group_name_H-M   'P 1'
#
loop_
_entity.id
_entity.type
_entity.pdbx_description
1 polymer ?
#
loop_
_entity_poly.entity_id
_entity_poly.type
_entity_poly.pdbx_seq_one_letter_code
_entity_poly.pdbx_strand_id
1 'polypeptide(L)'
;MVESIENELDKIETAFTDVNSLRELGFWKFVSKIKRDEKLRQTLSDRAGRIERKAFENTIKLRVNLLTGNLIMAGFTISGILAIAVSLTCTSEAIRSYSIIAASLILSFSLHPLTHYVVGKLSGINFLYYFPDGPARIEPSLKVDYTTYLKASQKRRAIMHLSGVIATILAALFCLLVGISLDIYGWAKGALFFYFVILFLSDSLMSKKYGDIKRFKRELNLL
;
A
#
# COMPACT_ATOMS: atom_id res chain seq x y z
N MET A 1 18.83 -29.20 -6.79
CA MET A 1 17.84 -28.12 -7.06
C MET A 1 18.15 -26.85 -6.28
N VAL A 2 18.28 -26.91 -4.94
CA VAL A 2 18.64 -25.76 -4.09
C VAL A 2 19.98 -25.14 -4.50
N GLU A 3 21.01 -25.95 -4.70
CA GLU A 3 22.36 -25.50 -5.08
C GLU A 3 22.41 -24.77 -6.44
N SER A 4 21.64 -25.26 -7.44
CA SER A 4 21.47 -24.56 -8.73
C SER A 4 20.78 -23.21 -8.59
N ILE A 5 19.87 -23.08 -7.62
CA ILE A 5 19.09 -21.88 -7.30
C ILE A 5 19.96 -20.88 -6.53
N GLU A 6 20.86 -21.36 -5.68
CA GLU A 6 21.86 -20.55 -4.98
C GLU A 6 22.89 -19.95 -5.95
N ASN A 7 23.41 -20.75 -6.90
CA ASN A 7 24.33 -20.26 -7.93
C ASN A 7 23.70 -19.18 -8.84
N GLU A 8 22.40 -19.26 -9.12
CA GLU A 8 21.67 -18.20 -9.82
C GLU A 8 21.57 -16.93 -8.97
N LEU A 9 21.31 -17.05 -7.66
CA LEU A 9 21.30 -15.90 -6.76
C LEU A 9 22.66 -15.23 -6.64
N ASP A 10 23.75 -16.00 -6.62
CA ASP A 10 25.12 -15.45 -6.60
C ASP A 10 25.37 -14.53 -7.80
N LYS A 11 24.97 -14.98 -9.00
CA LYS A 11 25.07 -14.18 -10.23
C LYS A 11 24.21 -12.93 -10.18
N ILE A 12 22.98 -13.03 -9.66
CA ILE A 12 22.11 -11.86 -9.53
C ILE A 12 22.70 -10.87 -8.51
N GLU A 13 23.12 -11.35 -7.35
CA GLU A 13 23.65 -10.53 -6.24
C GLU A 13 24.90 -9.75 -6.64
N THR A 14 25.73 -10.32 -7.51
CA THR A 14 26.94 -9.67 -8.04
C THR A 14 26.65 -8.71 -9.19
N ALA A 15 25.57 -8.90 -9.95
CA ALA A 15 25.28 -8.14 -11.16
C ALA A 15 24.26 -7.01 -10.99
N PHE A 16 23.40 -7.05 -9.96
CA PHE A 16 22.33 -6.05 -9.84
C PHE A 16 22.88 -4.66 -9.46
N THR A 17 22.28 -3.63 -10.05
CA THR A 17 22.56 -2.23 -9.75
C THR A 17 21.36 -1.55 -9.10
N ASP A 18 20.16 -1.86 -9.58
CA ASP A 18 18.90 -1.27 -9.15
C ASP A 18 17.71 -2.24 -9.32
N VAL A 19 16.50 -1.76 -9.05
CA VAL A 19 15.26 -2.56 -9.17
C VAL A 19 14.98 -3.01 -10.62
N ASN A 20 15.35 -2.22 -11.63
CA ASN A 20 15.13 -2.58 -13.03
C ASN A 20 16.04 -3.74 -13.44
N SER A 21 17.32 -3.68 -13.05
CA SER A 21 18.28 -4.74 -13.29
C SER A 21 17.84 -6.08 -12.67
N LEU A 22 17.20 -6.08 -11.49
CA LEU A 22 16.64 -7.31 -10.90
C LEU A 22 15.59 -7.97 -11.81
N ARG A 23 14.79 -7.17 -12.52
CA ARG A 23 13.79 -7.70 -13.46
C ARG A 23 14.46 -8.34 -14.67
N GLU A 24 15.47 -7.69 -15.22
CA GLU A 24 16.24 -8.17 -16.38
C GLU A 24 17.00 -9.45 -16.05
N LEU A 25 17.58 -9.53 -14.86
CA LEU A 25 18.30 -10.69 -14.35
C LEU A 25 17.38 -11.85 -13.90
N GLY A 26 16.05 -11.70 -14.06
CA GLY A 26 15.10 -12.79 -13.80
C GLY A 26 14.77 -13.05 -12.33
N PHE A 27 15.19 -12.17 -11.40
CA PHE A 27 15.00 -12.32 -9.96
C PHE A 27 13.55 -12.62 -9.54
N TRP A 28 12.57 -12.03 -10.21
CA TRP A 28 11.15 -12.24 -9.87
C TRP A 28 10.63 -13.64 -10.20
N LYS A 29 11.22 -14.32 -11.21
CA LYS A 29 10.91 -15.73 -11.50
C LYS A 29 11.39 -16.61 -10.35
N PHE A 30 12.58 -16.33 -9.85
CA PHE A 30 13.17 -17.01 -8.71
C PHE A 30 12.34 -16.81 -7.43
N VAL A 31 11.98 -15.57 -7.13
CA VAL A 31 11.12 -15.27 -5.96
C VAL A 31 9.77 -16.00 -6.05
N SER A 32 9.22 -16.15 -7.25
CA SER A 32 7.97 -16.91 -7.45
C SER A 32 8.14 -18.39 -7.09
N LYS A 33 9.32 -18.99 -7.32
CA LYS A 33 9.65 -20.34 -6.84
C LYS A 33 9.74 -20.38 -5.31
N ILE A 34 10.46 -19.43 -4.70
CA ILE A 34 10.53 -19.31 -3.23
C ILE A 34 9.12 -19.26 -2.63
N LYS A 35 8.22 -18.43 -3.16
CA LYS A 35 6.86 -18.30 -2.59
C LYS A 35 6.03 -19.59 -2.58
N ARG A 36 6.36 -20.57 -3.44
CA ARG A 36 5.63 -21.83 -3.60
C ARG A 36 6.23 -22.99 -2.80
N ASP A 37 7.53 -22.96 -2.54
CA ASP A 37 8.25 -24.06 -1.87
C ASP A 37 8.65 -23.65 -0.44
N GLU A 38 8.11 -24.35 0.56
CA GLU A 38 8.38 -24.08 1.98
C GLU A 38 9.86 -24.21 2.35
N LYS A 39 10.57 -25.20 1.79
CA LYS A 39 11.99 -25.40 2.06
C LYS A 39 12.79 -24.22 1.52
N LEU A 40 12.49 -23.77 0.30
CA LEU A 40 13.13 -22.58 -0.27
C LEU A 40 12.77 -21.31 0.51
N ARG A 41 11.54 -21.17 1.03
CA ARG A 41 11.19 -20.05 1.93
C ARG A 41 12.07 -20.02 3.16
N GLN A 42 12.25 -21.15 3.84
CA GLN A 42 13.05 -21.20 5.06
C GLN A 42 14.52 -20.89 4.81
N THR A 43 15.09 -21.40 3.71
CA THR A 43 16.52 -21.26 3.43
C THR A 43 16.89 -19.94 2.74
N LEU A 44 16.06 -19.43 1.82
CA LEU A 44 16.48 -18.39 0.89
C LEU A 44 15.76 -17.04 1.06
N SER A 45 14.73 -16.94 1.91
CA SER A 45 13.97 -15.68 2.10
C SER A 45 14.85 -14.53 2.57
N ASP A 46 15.76 -14.78 3.51
CA ASP A 46 16.63 -13.74 4.08
C ASP A 46 17.57 -13.18 3.02
N ARG A 47 18.12 -14.07 2.18
CA ARG A 47 19.02 -13.69 1.09
C ARG A 47 18.29 -12.91 0.01
N ALA A 48 17.15 -13.42 -0.46
CA ALA A 48 16.30 -12.73 -1.42
C ALA A 48 15.86 -11.35 -0.89
N GLY A 49 15.52 -11.25 0.39
CA GLY A 49 15.14 -9.98 1.02
C GLY A 49 16.27 -8.96 1.06
N ARG A 50 17.52 -9.38 1.33
CA ARG A 50 18.69 -8.48 1.29
C ARG A 50 18.98 -7.93 -0.10
N ILE A 51 18.95 -8.80 -1.12
CA ILE A 51 19.18 -8.41 -2.52
C ILE A 51 18.12 -7.37 -2.95
N GLU A 52 16.85 -7.69 -2.72
CA GLU A 52 15.72 -6.82 -3.08
C GLU A 52 15.80 -5.48 -2.36
N ARG A 53 16.10 -5.48 -1.06
CA ARG A 53 16.27 -4.26 -0.28
C ARG A 53 17.39 -3.39 -0.83
N LYS A 54 18.57 -3.95 -1.07
CA LYS A 54 19.73 -3.20 -1.55
C LYS A 54 19.47 -2.60 -2.94
N ALA A 55 18.85 -3.35 -3.84
CA ALA A 55 18.43 -2.84 -5.15
C ALA A 55 17.43 -1.67 -5.01
N PHE A 56 16.47 -1.79 -4.10
CA PHE A 56 15.49 -0.74 -3.84
C PHE A 56 16.11 0.53 -3.25
N GLU A 57 17.02 0.40 -2.30
CA GLU A 57 17.74 1.51 -1.68
C GLU A 57 18.69 2.23 -2.67
N ASN A 58 19.18 1.52 -3.69
CA ASN A 58 19.93 2.14 -4.78
C ASN A 58 19.03 3.04 -5.64
N THR A 59 17.76 2.67 -5.85
CA THR A 59 16.78 3.42 -6.64
C THR A 59 16.15 4.57 -5.86
N ILE A 60 15.73 4.34 -4.61
CA ILE A 60 14.94 5.30 -3.83
C ILE A 60 15.83 6.03 -2.82
N LYS A 61 16.02 7.34 -3.04
CA LYS A 61 16.88 8.19 -2.20
C LYS A 61 16.14 8.75 -0.99
N LEU A 62 14.92 9.27 -1.20
CA LEU A 62 14.12 9.83 -0.10
C LEU A 62 13.41 8.72 0.66
N ARG A 63 13.75 8.59 1.94
CA ARG A 63 13.19 7.58 2.84
C ARG A 63 12.90 8.24 4.18
N VAL A 64 11.71 8.01 4.71
CA VAL A 64 11.30 8.49 6.03
C VAL A 64 11.17 7.27 6.94
N ASN A 65 11.79 7.30 8.11
CA ASN A 65 11.71 6.17 9.04
C ASN A 65 10.23 5.87 9.39
N LEU A 66 9.95 4.62 9.80
CA LEU A 66 8.58 4.17 10.04
C LEU A 66 7.84 4.98 11.11
N LEU A 67 8.51 5.33 12.21
CA LEU A 67 7.87 6.05 13.31
C LEU A 67 7.40 7.42 12.83
N THR A 68 8.29 8.18 12.21
CA THR A 68 7.98 9.51 11.66
C THR A 68 6.87 9.41 10.60
N GLY A 69 6.96 8.47 9.66
CA GLY A 69 5.93 8.30 8.64
C GLY A 69 4.57 7.93 9.24
N ASN A 70 4.52 7.02 10.21
CA ASN A 70 3.29 6.66 10.91
C ASN A 70 2.71 7.84 11.71
N LEU A 71 3.54 8.64 12.38
CA LEU A 71 3.10 9.84 13.09
C LEU A 71 2.50 10.88 12.15
N ILE A 72 3.11 11.10 10.97
CA ILE A 72 2.58 12.01 9.96
C ILE A 72 1.23 11.48 9.44
N MET A 73 1.13 10.20 9.09
CA MET A 73 -0.13 9.61 8.62
C MET A 73 -1.21 9.62 9.71
N ALA A 74 -0.84 9.42 10.98
CA ALA A 74 -1.77 9.54 12.10
C ALA A 74 -2.24 10.99 12.26
N GLY A 75 -1.35 11.98 12.11
CA GLY A 75 -1.70 13.40 12.10
C GLY A 75 -2.69 13.76 11.00
N PHE A 76 -2.48 13.26 9.77
CA PHE A 76 -3.48 13.41 8.69
C PHE A 76 -4.80 12.71 9.03
N THR A 77 -4.76 11.52 9.61
CA THR A 77 -5.99 10.83 10.01
C THR A 77 -6.78 11.65 11.03
N ILE A 78 -6.11 12.22 12.03
CA ILE A 78 -6.71 13.11 13.02
C ILE A 78 -7.30 14.35 12.35
N SER A 79 -6.58 15.00 11.42
CA SER A 79 -7.10 16.17 10.71
C SER A 79 -8.31 15.85 9.84
N GLY A 80 -8.35 14.67 9.21
CA GLY A 80 -9.51 14.16 8.49
C GLY A 80 -10.72 13.97 9.41
N ILE A 81 -10.53 13.38 10.60
CA ILE A 81 -11.59 13.23 11.62
C ILE A 81 -12.10 14.59 12.10
N LEU A 82 -11.18 15.54 12.37
CA LEU A 82 -11.55 16.90 12.76
C LEU A 82 -12.35 17.60 11.65
N ALA A 83 -12.01 17.39 10.39
CA ALA A 83 -12.78 17.94 9.27
C ALA A 83 -14.21 17.36 9.20
N ILE A 84 -14.40 16.08 9.53
CA ILE A 84 -15.76 15.51 9.70
C ILE A 84 -16.49 16.23 10.84
N ALA A 85 -15.84 16.40 12.00
CA ALA A 85 -16.44 17.07 13.15
C ALA A 85 -16.85 18.52 12.83
N VAL A 86 -16.02 19.26 12.09
CA VAL A 86 -16.34 20.61 11.60
C VAL A 86 -17.56 20.56 10.68
N SER A 87 -17.65 19.58 9.77
CA SER A 87 -18.81 19.43 8.89
C SER A 87 -20.12 19.09 9.61
N LEU A 88 -20.03 18.42 10.76
CA LEU A 88 -21.18 18.08 11.59
C LEU A 88 -21.65 19.24 12.47
N THR A 89 -20.75 20.11 12.90
CA THR A 89 -21.03 21.13 13.93
C THR A 89 -21.17 22.54 13.39
N CYS A 90 -20.60 22.85 12.22
CA CYS A 90 -20.69 24.18 11.63
C CYS A 90 -22.06 24.41 11.01
N THR A 91 -22.60 25.63 11.12
CA THR A 91 -23.87 26.03 10.52
C THR A 91 -23.73 26.49 9.07
N SER A 92 -22.53 26.90 8.64
CA SER A 92 -22.28 27.35 7.27
C SER A 92 -22.26 26.18 6.30
N GLU A 93 -23.22 26.14 5.38
CA GLU A 93 -23.32 25.14 4.31
C GLU A 93 -22.01 25.00 3.52
N ALA A 94 -21.34 26.12 3.26
CA ALA A 94 -20.07 26.14 2.56
C ALA A 94 -18.97 25.42 3.35
N ILE A 95 -18.80 25.77 4.64
CA ILE A 95 -17.77 25.16 5.49
C ILE A 95 -18.03 23.66 5.60
N ARG A 96 -19.29 23.25 5.85
CA ARG A 96 -19.66 21.83 5.91
C ARG A 96 -19.28 21.08 4.64
N SER A 97 -19.59 21.66 3.48
CA SER A 97 -19.31 21.10 2.16
C SER A 97 -17.81 20.88 1.92
N TYR A 98 -16.99 21.91 2.15
CA TYR A 98 -15.55 21.80 1.96
C TYR A 98 -14.90 20.85 2.97
N SER A 99 -15.33 20.90 4.24
CA SER A 99 -14.75 20.07 5.29
C SER A 99 -15.01 18.58 5.08
N ILE A 100 -16.20 18.16 4.63
CA ILE A 100 -16.46 16.73 4.38
C ILE A 100 -15.72 16.20 3.15
N ILE A 101 -15.53 17.04 2.11
CA ILE A 101 -14.70 16.69 0.96
C ILE A 101 -13.24 16.54 1.39
N ALA A 102 -12.72 17.50 2.15
CA ALA A 102 -11.36 17.43 2.68
C ALA A 102 -11.16 16.18 3.55
N ALA A 103 -12.12 15.86 4.42
CA ALA A 103 -12.10 14.62 5.20
C ALA A 103 -12.00 13.38 4.31
N SER A 104 -12.84 13.28 3.28
CA SER A 104 -12.85 12.15 2.35
C SER A 104 -11.49 11.95 1.69
N LEU A 105 -10.85 13.02 1.22
CA LEU A 105 -9.53 12.97 0.57
C LEU A 105 -8.44 12.59 1.57
N ILE A 106 -8.40 13.27 2.71
CA ILE A 106 -7.35 13.10 3.73
C ILE A 106 -7.39 11.69 4.33
N LEU A 107 -8.57 11.20 4.71
CA LEU A 107 -8.72 9.87 5.30
C LEU A 107 -8.40 8.76 4.29
N SER A 108 -8.84 8.90 3.05
CA SER A 108 -8.52 7.94 1.98
C SER A 108 -7.00 7.83 1.76
N PHE A 109 -6.31 8.98 1.79
CA PHE A 109 -4.86 9.08 1.64
C PHE A 109 -4.09 8.53 2.85
N SER A 110 -4.49 8.87 4.08
CA SER A 110 -3.75 8.49 5.29
C SER A 110 -4.02 7.06 5.76
N LEU A 111 -5.27 6.59 5.65
CA LEU A 111 -5.67 5.27 6.13
C LEU A 111 -5.13 4.16 5.24
N HIS A 112 -4.88 4.41 3.96
CA HIS A 112 -4.35 3.39 3.04
C HIS A 112 -3.02 2.78 3.53
N PRO A 113 -1.92 3.56 3.68
CA PRO A 113 -0.67 3.01 4.18
C PRO A 113 -0.73 2.59 5.65
N LEU A 114 -1.49 3.29 6.51
CA LEU A 114 -1.63 2.88 7.92
C LEU A 114 -2.30 1.51 8.06
N THR A 115 -3.30 1.22 7.23
CA THR A 115 -3.97 -0.08 7.23
C THR A 115 -3.03 -1.17 6.76
N HIS A 116 -2.25 -0.93 5.69
CA HIS A 116 -1.18 -1.83 5.26
C HIS A 116 -0.20 -2.10 6.40
N TYR A 117 0.24 -1.06 7.11
CA TYR A 117 1.15 -1.19 8.24
C TYR A 117 0.55 -2.08 9.34
N VAL A 118 -0.66 -1.78 9.81
CA VAL A 118 -1.31 -2.51 10.91
C VAL A 118 -1.59 -3.95 10.51
N VAL A 119 -2.26 -4.17 9.37
CA VAL A 119 -2.63 -5.52 8.90
C VAL A 119 -1.38 -6.33 8.54
N GLY A 120 -0.36 -5.70 7.96
CA GLY A 120 0.94 -6.31 7.71
C GLY A 120 1.61 -6.78 9.00
N LYS A 121 1.70 -5.93 10.03
CA LYS A 121 2.27 -6.30 11.32
C LYS A 121 1.52 -7.44 12.00
N LEU A 122 0.18 -7.41 11.99
CA LEU A 122 -0.67 -8.51 12.49
C LEU A 122 -0.48 -9.80 11.68
N SER A 123 -0.11 -9.68 10.41
CA SER A 123 0.21 -10.80 9.51
C SER A 123 1.65 -11.30 9.65
N GLY A 124 2.47 -10.72 10.54
CA GLY A 124 3.89 -11.06 10.69
C GLY A 124 4.78 -10.49 9.59
N ILE A 125 4.30 -9.49 8.84
CA ILE A 125 5.03 -8.80 7.78
C ILE A 125 5.51 -7.47 8.33
N ASN A 126 6.83 -7.25 8.30
CA ASN A 126 7.45 -6.01 8.73
C ASN A 126 7.60 -5.03 7.56
N PHE A 127 7.90 -3.79 7.93
CA PHE A 127 8.19 -2.70 7.01
C PHE A 127 9.52 -2.06 7.41
N LEU A 128 10.14 -1.32 6.50
CA LEU A 128 11.45 -0.71 6.73
C LEU A 128 11.35 0.82 6.87
N TYR A 129 10.60 1.46 5.98
CA TYR A 129 10.45 2.92 5.93
C TYR A 129 9.32 3.32 4.97
N TYR A 130 8.93 4.58 5.01
CA TYR A 130 8.12 5.24 4.00
C TYR A 130 8.99 5.82 2.88
N PHE A 131 8.42 5.90 1.69
CA PHE A 131 9.03 6.57 0.53
C PHE A 131 7.92 7.16 -0.37
N PRO A 132 8.21 8.23 -1.13
CA PRO A 132 7.30 8.73 -2.13
C PRO A 132 7.23 7.80 -3.35
N ASP A 133 6.03 7.38 -3.72
CA ASP A 133 5.75 6.57 -4.92
C ASP A 133 4.72 7.27 -5.82
N GLY A 134 4.30 6.57 -6.88
CA GLY A 134 3.33 7.04 -7.85
C GLY A 134 3.96 7.90 -8.95
N PRO A 135 3.20 8.24 -10.01
CA PRO A 135 3.72 9.00 -11.16
C PRO A 135 4.30 10.36 -10.77
N ALA A 136 3.67 11.03 -9.80
CA ALA A 136 4.10 12.32 -9.29
C ALA A 136 5.11 12.22 -8.13
N ARG A 137 5.44 11.02 -7.63
CA ARG A 137 6.33 10.78 -6.48
C ARG A 137 5.93 11.59 -5.23
N ILE A 138 4.66 11.54 -4.89
CA ILE A 138 4.09 12.17 -3.69
C ILE A 138 3.28 11.22 -2.83
N GLU A 139 2.94 10.03 -3.35
CA GLU A 139 2.11 9.08 -2.64
C GLU A 139 2.94 8.38 -1.55
N PRO A 140 2.55 8.47 -0.27
CA PRO A 140 3.31 7.87 0.82
C PRO A 140 3.13 6.35 0.76
N SER A 141 4.21 5.65 0.38
CA SER A 141 4.22 4.20 0.26
C SER A 141 5.13 3.56 1.28
N LEU A 142 4.74 2.37 1.73
CA LEU A 142 5.48 1.58 2.69
C LEU A 142 6.41 0.59 2.01
N LYS A 143 7.69 0.65 2.34
CA LYS A 143 8.65 -0.37 1.93
C LYS A 143 8.49 -1.60 2.83
N VAL A 144 7.90 -2.65 2.28
CA VAL A 144 7.80 -3.97 2.92
C VAL A 144 9.21 -4.55 3.15
N ASP A 145 9.44 -5.13 4.33
CA ASP A 145 10.58 -6.01 4.57
C ASP A 145 10.34 -7.35 3.85
N TYR A 146 11.02 -7.52 2.73
CA TYR A 146 10.76 -8.62 1.82
C TYR A 146 11.11 -9.99 2.42
N THR A 147 11.98 -10.04 3.42
CA THR A 147 12.30 -11.27 4.16
C THR A 147 11.08 -11.79 4.90
N THR A 148 10.49 -10.96 5.76
CA THR A 148 9.29 -11.33 6.53
C THR A 148 8.09 -11.51 5.64
N TYR A 149 8.00 -10.74 4.55
CA TYR A 149 7.00 -10.95 3.51
C TYR A 149 7.08 -12.36 2.93
N LEU A 150 8.25 -12.84 2.50
CA LEU A 150 8.37 -14.17 1.90
C LEU A 150 8.08 -15.30 2.89
N LYS A 151 8.40 -15.11 4.18
CA LYS A 151 8.08 -16.05 5.26
C LYS A 151 6.58 -16.08 5.62
N ALA A 152 5.85 -14.97 5.43
CA ALA A 152 4.42 -14.95 5.67
C ALA A 152 3.66 -15.85 4.69
N SER A 153 2.57 -16.47 5.14
CA SER A 153 1.74 -17.32 4.27
C SER A 153 1.11 -16.52 3.13
N GLN A 154 0.79 -17.18 2.03
CA GLN A 154 0.17 -16.56 0.85
C GLN A 154 -1.10 -15.78 1.20
N LYS A 155 -2.00 -16.38 2.00
CA LYS A 155 -3.23 -15.72 2.47
C LYS A 155 -2.94 -14.45 3.25
N ARG A 156 -1.94 -14.45 4.13
CA ARG A 156 -1.54 -13.27 4.92
C ARG A 156 -1.01 -12.14 4.03
N ARG A 157 -0.18 -12.46 3.03
CA ARG A 157 0.30 -11.49 2.03
C ARG A 157 -0.85 -10.90 1.21
N ALA A 158 -1.79 -11.75 0.79
CA ALA A 158 -2.96 -11.32 0.04
C ALA A 158 -3.82 -10.35 0.87
N ILE A 159 -4.17 -10.72 2.11
CA ILE A 159 -4.97 -9.87 3.00
C ILE A 159 -4.29 -8.53 3.24
N MET A 160 -2.97 -8.49 3.46
CA MET A 160 -2.23 -7.24 3.62
C MET A 160 -2.43 -6.33 2.39
N HIS A 161 -2.17 -6.81 1.17
CA HIS A 161 -2.38 -6.00 -0.05
C HIS A 161 -3.83 -5.54 -0.22
N LEU A 162 -4.82 -6.38 0.10
CA LEU A 162 -6.22 -5.99 -0.03
C LEU A 162 -6.64 -4.92 1.00
N SER A 163 -5.98 -4.87 2.15
CA SER A 163 -6.42 -4.07 3.30
C SER A 163 -6.40 -2.56 3.05
N GLY A 164 -5.35 -2.02 2.44
CA GLY A 164 -5.28 -0.59 2.10
C GLY A 164 -6.40 -0.15 1.16
N VAL A 165 -6.69 -0.96 0.14
CA VAL A 165 -7.77 -0.72 -0.82
C VAL A 165 -9.15 -0.69 -0.14
N ILE A 166 -9.42 -1.67 0.73
CA ILE A 166 -10.67 -1.70 1.50
C ILE A 166 -10.79 -0.44 2.36
N ALA A 167 -9.71 -0.05 3.06
CA ALA A 167 -9.72 1.13 3.91
C ALA A 167 -10.01 2.42 3.13
N THR A 168 -9.38 2.59 1.96
CA THR A 168 -9.61 3.74 1.08
C THR A 168 -11.07 3.83 0.62
N ILE A 169 -11.65 2.71 0.14
CA ILE A 169 -13.04 2.66 -0.32
C ILE A 169 -14.01 2.94 0.84
N LEU A 170 -13.78 2.32 2.01
CA LEU A 170 -14.63 2.52 3.18
C LEU A 170 -14.57 3.95 3.73
N ALA A 171 -13.39 4.59 3.72
CA ALA A 171 -13.23 5.98 4.14
C ALA A 171 -14.04 6.94 3.24
N ALA A 172 -13.92 6.78 1.93
CA ALA A 172 -14.67 7.58 0.97
C ALA A 172 -16.18 7.33 1.04
N LEU A 173 -16.60 6.05 1.16
CA LEU A 173 -18.00 5.70 1.33
C LEU A 173 -18.59 6.28 2.61
N PHE A 174 -17.86 6.19 3.73
CA PHE A 174 -18.29 6.75 4.99
C PHE A 174 -18.49 8.27 4.89
N CYS A 175 -17.55 9.00 4.30
CA CYS A 175 -17.68 10.45 4.11
C CYS A 175 -18.82 10.81 3.14
N LEU A 176 -19.06 10.01 2.11
CA LEU A 176 -20.22 10.16 1.22
C LEU A 176 -21.53 10.01 1.99
N LEU A 177 -21.68 8.95 2.79
CA LEU A 177 -22.89 8.70 3.57
C LEU A 177 -23.15 9.82 4.58
N VAL A 178 -22.10 10.26 5.29
CA VAL A 178 -22.18 11.42 6.18
C VAL A 178 -22.60 12.65 5.37
N GLY A 179 -21.95 12.96 4.26
CA GLY A 179 -22.26 14.13 3.42
C GLY A 179 -23.70 14.14 2.88
N ILE A 180 -24.26 12.97 2.52
CA ILE A 180 -25.66 12.86 2.08
C ILE A 180 -26.63 13.26 3.19
N SER A 181 -26.33 12.91 4.45
CA SER A 181 -27.15 13.24 5.62
C SER A 181 -27.06 14.70 6.10
N LEU A 182 -26.19 15.51 5.49
CA LEU A 182 -26.01 16.91 5.85
C LEU A 182 -26.68 17.85 4.83
N ASP A 183 -27.05 19.04 5.31
CA ASP A 183 -27.37 20.18 4.46
C ASP A 183 -26.06 20.81 3.97
N ILE A 184 -25.57 20.25 2.86
CA ILE A 184 -24.42 20.71 2.09
C ILE A 184 -24.85 20.95 0.65
N TYR A 185 -24.05 21.73 -0.08
CA TYR A 185 -24.36 22.04 -1.46
C TYR A 185 -24.46 20.77 -2.32
N GLY A 186 -25.39 20.78 -3.29
CA GLY A 186 -25.58 19.65 -4.20
C GLY A 186 -24.31 19.25 -4.96
N TRP A 187 -23.47 20.22 -5.34
CA TRP A 187 -22.19 19.94 -6.00
C TRP A 187 -21.23 19.16 -5.10
N ALA A 188 -21.28 19.36 -3.77
CA ALA A 188 -20.43 18.66 -2.83
C ALA A 188 -20.85 17.20 -2.68
N LYS A 189 -22.16 16.92 -2.66
CA LYS A 189 -22.70 15.55 -2.72
C LYS A 189 -22.27 14.85 -4.01
N GLY A 190 -22.36 15.55 -5.14
CA GLY A 190 -21.88 15.07 -6.43
C GLY A 190 -20.38 14.78 -6.43
N ALA A 191 -19.56 15.66 -5.85
CA ALA A 191 -18.11 15.48 -5.74
C ALA A 191 -17.72 14.27 -4.88
N LEU A 192 -18.36 14.09 -3.72
CA LEU A 192 -18.15 12.90 -2.86
C LEU A 192 -18.53 11.61 -3.59
N PHE A 193 -19.68 11.61 -4.28
CA PHE A 193 -20.14 10.45 -5.03
C PHE A 193 -19.16 10.10 -6.15
N PHE A 194 -18.76 11.09 -6.94
CA PHE A 194 -17.82 10.91 -8.05
C PHE A 194 -16.45 10.44 -7.55
N TYR A 195 -15.96 11.01 -6.43
CA TYR A 195 -14.70 10.58 -5.82
C TYR A 195 -14.76 9.12 -5.34
N PHE A 196 -15.83 8.72 -4.65
CA PHE A 196 -16.06 7.33 -4.26
C PHE A 196 -16.09 6.39 -5.46
N VAL A 197 -16.82 6.75 -6.52
CA VAL A 197 -16.89 5.97 -7.77
C VAL A 197 -15.51 5.87 -8.41
N ILE A 198 -14.75 6.96 -8.49
CA ILE A 198 -13.37 6.92 -9.01
C ILE A 198 -12.53 5.95 -8.21
N LEU A 199 -12.51 6.01 -6.89
CA LEU A 199 -11.71 5.10 -6.06
C LEU A 199 -12.14 3.64 -6.25
N PHE A 200 -13.44 3.39 -6.20
CA PHE A 200 -14.00 2.05 -6.40
C PHE A 200 -13.63 1.48 -7.78
N LEU A 201 -13.72 2.30 -8.84
CA LEU A 201 -13.40 1.92 -10.20
C LEU A 201 -11.89 1.87 -10.46
N SER A 202 -11.09 2.79 -9.94
CA SER A 202 -9.63 2.77 -10.12
C SER A 202 -9.07 1.51 -9.49
N ASP A 203 -9.54 1.17 -8.30
CA ASP A 203 -9.14 -0.05 -7.61
C ASP A 203 -9.70 -1.27 -8.35
N SER A 204 -10.95 -1.29 -8.81
CA SER A 204 -11.51 -2.44 -9.52
C SER A 204 -10.96 -2.66 -10.95
N LEU A 205 -10.67 -1.59 -11.69
CA LEU A 205 -10.35 -1.59 -13.13
C LEU A 205 -8.84 -1.45 -13.40
N MET A 206 -8.12 -0.54 -12.71
CA MET A 206 -6.65 -0.44 -12.85
C MET A 206 -5.92 -1.60 -12.14
N SER A 207 -6.64 -2.35 -11.30
CA SER A 207 -6.28 -3.61 -10.62
C SER A 207 -5.58 -4.67 -11.48
N LYS A 208 -5.74 -4.67 -12.80
CA LYS A 208 -5.19 -5.75 -13.65
C LYS A 208 -3.72 -5.53 -14.00
N LYS A 209 -3.21 -4.29 -13.98
CA LYS A 209 -1.89 -3.95 -14.52
C LYS A 209 -0.91 -3.42 -13.46
N TYR A 210 -1.39 -2.69 -12.45
CA TYR A 210 -0.60 -2.11 -11.36
C TYR A 210 -1.37 -2.17 -10.02
N GLY A 211 -0.71 -1.83 -8.91
CA GLY A 211 -1.36 -1.66 -7.59
C GLY A 211 -1.60 -2.94 -6.79
N ASP A 212 -2.30 -2.78 -5.67
CA ASP A 212 -2.41 -3.82 -4.63
C ASP A 212 -3.38 -4.94 -4.96
N ILE A 213 -4.49 -4.69 -5.67
CA ILE A 213 -5.37 -5.80 -6.09
C ILE A 213 -4.66 -6.74 -7.07
N LYS A 214 -3.74 -6.24 -7.91
CA LYS A 214 -2.88 -7.10 -8.73
C LYS A 214 -2.02 -8.00 -7.85
N ARG A 215 -1.42 -7.43 -6.80
CA ARG A 215 -0.59 -8.17 -5.85
C ARG A 215 -1.43 -9.20 -5.09
N PHE A 216 -2.61 -8.82 -4.60
CA PHE A 216 -3.60 -9.71 -3.99
C PHE A 216 -3.95 -10.89 -4.91
N LYS A 217 -4.39 -10.65 -6.14
CA LYS A 217 -4.72 -11.70 -7.12
C LYS A 217 -3.52 -12.60 -7.41
N ARG A 218 -2.32 -12.01 -7.55
CA ARG A 218 -1.08 -12.77 -7.76
C ARG A 218 -0.76 -13.67 -6.57
N GLU A 219 -0.98 -13.22 -5.33
CA GLU A 219 -0.77 -14.06 -4.15
C GLU A 219 -1.85 -15.14 -4.02
N LEU A 220 -3.10 -14.88 -4.41
CA LEU A 220 -4.17 -15.89 -4.46
C LEU A 220 -3.92 -16.96 -5.52
N ASN A 221 -3.38 -16.60 -6.69
CA ASN A 221 -3.05 -17.56 -7.75
C ASN A 221 -1.86 -18.48 -7.40
N LEU A 222 -1.30 -18.35 -6.19
CA LEU A 222 -0.29 -19.26 -5.66
C LEU A 222 -0.87 -20.30 -4.68
N LEU A 223 -2.14 -20.13 -4.28
CA LEU A 223 -2.94 -21.13 -3.55
C LEU A 223 -3.31 -22.27 -4.49
#